data_AF-A0A961JU73-F1
#
_entry.id   AF-A0A961JU73-F1
#
_cell.length_a   1.000
_cell.length_b   1.000
_cell.length_c   1.000
_cell.angle_alpha   90.00
_cell.angle_beta   90.00
_cell.angle_gamma   90.00
#
_symmetry.space_group_name_H-M   'P 1'
#
loop_
_entity.id
_entity.type
_entity.pdbx_description
1 polymer ?
#
loop_
_entity_poly.entity_id
_entity_poly.type
_entity_poly.pdbx_seq_one_letter_code
_entity_poly.pdbx_strand_id
1 'polypeptide(L)' 'PARRYPLLQTYPEAQAPQLPFGYTAMGFVAMVPPIWRRVMNPRVRKWRADHYPEITDWGPYKRGDFPVPEVR' A
#
# COMPACT_ATOMS: atom_id res chain seq x y z
N PRO A 1 20.31 18.63 -14.92
CA PRO A 1 19.05 18.99 -15.62
C PRO A 1 17.89 19.11 -14.60
N ALA A 2 17.50 20.36 -14.32
CA ALA A 2 16.62 20.74 -13.22
C ALA A 2 15.17 20.27 -13.44
N ARG A 3 14.71 19.32 -12.63
CA ARG A 3 13.28 19.01 -12.50
C ARG A 3 12.59 20.21 -11.84
N ARG A 4 11.51 20.71 -12.45
CA ARG A 4 10.76 21.90 -11.97
C ARG A 4 10.24 21.77 -10.53
N TYR A 5 10.08 20.53 -10.05
CA TYR A 5 9.70 20.20 -8.68
C TYR A 5 10.56 19.04 -8.16
N PRO A 6 11.75 19.31 -7.59
CA PRO A 6 12.68 18.26 -7.16
C PRO A 6 12.17 17.42 -5.98
N LEU A 7 11.19 17.95 -5.22
CA LEU A 7 10.51 17.24 -4.14
C LEU A 7 9.36 16.34 -4.60
N LEU A 8 8.88 16.50 -5.85
CA LEU A 8 7.81 15.66 -6.38
C LEU A 8 8.40 14.32 -6.83
N GLN A 9 8.45 13.37 -5.90
CA GLN A 9 8.89 12.01 -6.16
C GLN A 9 7.74 11.22 -6.80
N THR A 10 7.77 11.10 -8.14
CA THR A 10 6.95 10.12 -8.84
C THR A 10 7.56 8.74 -8.62
N TYR A 11 6.95 7.97 -7.71
CA TYR A 11 7.34 6.59 -7.47
C TYR A 11 6.97 5.73 -8.70
N PRO A 12 7.91 4.95 -9.23
CA PRO A 12 7.61 3.95 -10.26
C PRO A 12 6.54 2.98 -9.77
N GLU A 13 5.77 2.43 -10.70
CA GLU A 13 4.69 1.45 -10.42
C GLU A 13 5.19 0.22 -9.63
N ALA A 14 6.49 -0.09 -9.72
CA ALA A 14 7.16 -1.12 -8.94
C ALA A 14 7.31 -0.80 -7.43
N GLN A 15 7.31 0.47 -7.03
CA GLN A 15 7.52 0.90 -5.63
C GLN A 15 6.20 1.20 -4.90
N ALA A 16 5.16 1.63 -5.63
CA ALA A 16 3.86 1.89 -5.04
C ALA A 16 2.73 1.57 -6.04
N PRO A 17 1.69 0.81 -5.62
CA PRO A 17 0.57 0.50 -6.49
C PRO A 17 -0.19 1.77 -6.85
N GLN A 18 -0.12 2.18 -8.12
CA GLN A 18 -0.88 3.30 -8.64
C GLN A 18 -2.35 2.91 -8.83
N LEU A 19 -3.21 3.91 -8.77
CA LEU A 19 -4.65 3.69 -8.81
C LEU A 19 -5.13 3.72 -10.28
N PRO A 20 -5.95 2.75 -10.72
CA PRO A 20 -6.42 2.69 -12.11
C PRO A 20 -7.45 3.77 -12.45
N PHE A 21 -7.96 4.48 -11.43
CA PHE A 21 -8.95 5.55 -11.57
C PHE A 21 -8.44 6.84 -10.93
N GLY A 22 -8.86 7.99 -11.45
CA GLY A 22 -8.51 9.30 -10.89
C GLY A 22 -8.93 9.47 -9.43
N TYR A 23 -8.30 10.41 -8.72
CA TYR A 23 -8.52 10.68 -7.29
C TYR A 23 -9.99 10.82 -6.88
N THR A 24 -10.85 11.36 -7.76
CA THR A 24 -12.30 11.48 -7.52
C THR A 24 -12.97 10.13 -7.35
N ALA A 25 -12.69 9.16 -8.23
CA ALA A 25 -13.26 7.81 -8.12
C ALA A 25 -12.78 7.10 -6.85
N MET A 26 -11.53 7.34 -6.46
CA MET A 26 -10.97 6.82 -5.21
C MET A 26 -11.56 7.46 -3.97
N GLY A 27 -11.88 8.76 -4.03
CA GLY A 27 -12.62 9.46 -2.99
C GLY A 27 -13.98 8.81 -2.74
N PHE A 28 -14.75 8.55 -3.80
CA PHE A 28 -16.05 7.85 -3.66
C PHE A 28 -15.91 6.43 -3.11
N VAL A 29 -14.91 5.67 -3.55
CA VAL A 29 -14.66 4.31 -3.04
C VAL A 29 -14.24 4.34 -1.57
N ALA A 30 -13.44 5.33 -1.14
CA ALA A 30 -13.00 5.48 0.24
C ALA A 30 -14.17 5.82 1.18
N MET A 31 -15.20 6.52 0.69
CA MET A 31 -16.42 6.81 1.46
C MET A 31 -17.25 5.55 1.75
N VAL A 32 -17.00 4.43 1.08
CA VAL A 32 -17.70 3.16 1.28
C VAL A 32 -16.72 2.08 1.75
N PRO A 33 -16.56 1.89 3.08
CA PRO A 33 -15.59 0.97 3.66
C PRO A 33 -15.58 -0.46 3.09
N PRO A 34 -16.72 -1.13 2.81
CA PRO A 34 -16.68 -2.47 2.24
C PRO A 34 -16.13 -2.51 0.82
N ILE A 35 -16.38 -1.48 -0.01
CA ILE A 35 -15.86 -1.41 -1.38
C ILE A 35 -14.36 -1.13 -1.34
N TRP A 36 -13.93 -0.17 -0.52
CA TRP A 36 -12.51 0.11 -0.31
C TRP A 36 -11.72 -1.13 0.11
N ARG A 37 -12.20 -1.87 1.12
CA ARG A 37 -11.55 -3.10 1.59
C ARG A 37 -11.48 -4.17 0.49
N ARG A 38 -12.51 -4.29 -0.36
CA ARG A 38 -12.51 -5.26 -1.48
C ARG A 38 -11.44 -4.93 -2.53
N VAL A 39 -11.20 -3.64 -2.79
CA VAL A 39 -10.20 -3.19 -3.77
C VAL A 39 -8.78 -3.18 -3.19
N MET A 40 -8.60 -2.73 -1.94
CA MET A 40 -7.29 -2.56 -1.32
C MET A 40 -6.69 -3.83 -0.74
N ASN A 41 -7.48 -4.66 -0.05
CA ASN A 41 -6.95 -5.87 0.59
C ASN A 41 -6.13 -6.79 -0.35
N PRO A 42 -6.54 -7.08 -1.61
CA PRO A 42 -5.73 -7.88 -2.50
C PRO A 42 -4.42 -7.19 -2.92
N ARG A 43 -4.44 -5.87 -3.13
CA ARG A 43 -3.25 -5.09 -3.49
C ARG A 43 -2.24 -5.05 -2.35
N VAL A 44 -2.72 -4.83 -1.13
CA VAL A 44 -1.90 -4.86 0.09
C VAL A 44 -1.29 -6.23 0.29
N ARG A 45 -2.04 -7.32 0.07
CA ARG A 45 -1.50 -8.69 0.16
C ARG A 45 -0.40 -8.94 -0.86
N LYS A 46 -0.59 -8.51 -2.11
CA LYS A 46 0.44 -8.62 -3.16
C LYS A 46 1.71 -7.84 -2.78
N TRP A 47 1.54 -6.57 -2.40
CA TRP A 47 2.66 -5.72 -2.00
C TRP A 47 3.44 -6.29 -0.80
N ARG A 48 2.75 -6.86 0.20
CA ARG A 48 3.38 -7.54 1.34
C ARG A 48 4.21 -8.74 0.90
N ALA A 49 3.68 -9.55 -0.02
CA ALA A 49 4.42 -10.69 -0.56
C ALA A 49 5.68 -10.25 -1.33
N ASP A 50 5.59 -9.14 -2.07
CA ASP A 50 6.70 -8.63 -2.87
C ASP A 50 7.80 -7.94 -2.03
N HIS A 51 7.43 -7.24 -0.94
CA HIS A 51 8.36 -6.40 -0.16
C HIS A 51 8.79 -7.01 1.19
N TYR A 52 7.98 -7.89 1.77
CA TYR A 52 8.24 -8.50 3.08
C TYR A 52 7.94 -10.02 3.04
N PRO A 53 8.62 -10.78 2.17
CA PRO A 53 8.44 -12.23 2.09
C PRO A 53 8.76 -12.95 3.43
N GLU A 54 9.58 -12.34 4.28
CA GLU A 54 9.95 -12.84 5.61
C GLU A 54 8.80 -12.75 6.62
N ILE A 55 7.84 -11.85 6.45
CA ILE A 55 6.74 -11.66 7.40
C ILE A 55 5.57 -12.58 7.07
N THR A 56 5.47 -13.70 7.78
CA THR A 56 4.42 -14.72 7.59
C THR A 56 3.11 -14.37 8.30
N ASP A 57 3.17 -13.74 9.47
CA ASP A 57 1.98 -13.30 10.23
C ASP A 57 1.91 -11.78 10.40
N TRP A 58 0.78 -11.22 9.98
CA TRP A 58 0.47 -9.79 10.10
C TRP A 58 -0.51 -9.49 11.25
N GLY A 59 -0.93 -10.51 12.01
CA GLY A 59 -1.82 -10.41 13.16
C GLY A 59 -1.38 -9.39 14.21
N PRO A 60 -0.11 -9.39 14.64
CA PRO A 60 0.40 -8.41 15.62
C PRO A 60 0.26 -6.96 15.15
N TYR A 61 0.55 -6.67 13.88
CA TYR A 61 0.40 -5.32 13.32
C TYR A 61 -1.06 -4.87 13.21
N LYS A 62 -2.01 -5.81 13.01
CA LYS A 62 -3.44 -5.47 13.03
C LYS A 62 -3.95 -5.12 14.42
N ARG A 63 -3.29 -5.63 15.47
CA ARG A 63 -3.64 -5.38 16.88
C ARG A 63 -2.89 -4.18 17.49
N GLY A 64 -1.83 -3.70 16.83
CA GLY A 64 -1.00 -2.60 17.32
C GLY A 64 0.14 -3.04 18.23
N ASP A 65 0.49 -4.32 18.23
CA ASP A 65 1.48 -4.90 19.15
C ASP A 65 2.95 -4.67 18.70
N PHE A 66 3.17 -4.09 17.50
CA PHE A 66 4.45 -3.76 16.85
C PHE A 66 5.67 -4.62 17.26
N PRO A 67 5.62 -5.96 17.15
CA PRO A 67 6.79 -6.79 17.43
C PRO A 67 7.88 -6.52 16.39
N VAL A 68 9.14 -6.70 16.80
CA VAL A 68 10.28 -6.63 15.89
C VAL A 68 10.12 -7.76 14.87
N PRO A 69 10.12 -7.47 13.55
CA PRO A 69 9.98 -8.53 12.55
C PRO A 69 11.17 -9.48 12.63
N GLU A 70 10.89 -10.76 12.85
CA GLU A 70 11.91 -11.82 12.85
C GLU A 70 12.36 -12.06 11.40
N VAL A 71 13.36 -11.31 10.95
CA VAL A 71 14.07 -11.56 9.69
C VAL A 71 14.92 -12.81 9.93
N ARG A 72 14.58 -13.92 9.27
CA ARG A 72 15.38 -15.16 9.32
C ARG A 72 16.49 -15.16 8.28
#